data_AF-A0A2V9WTL2-F1
#
_entry.id   AF-A0A2V9WTL2-F1
#
_cell.length_a   1.000
_cell.length_b   1.000
_cell.length_c   1.000
_cell.angle_alpha   90.00
_cell.angle_beta   90.00
_cell.angle_gamma   90.00
#
_symmetry.space_group_name_H-M   'P 1'
#
loop_
_entity.id
_entity.type
_entity.pdbx_description
1 polymer ?
#
loop_
_entity_poly.entity_id
_entity_poly.type
_entity_poly.pdbx_seq_one_letter_code
_entity_poly.pdbx_strand_id
1 'polypeptide(L)'
;MQRTIKLTVLLPTFQSAIAAAMLIWGRNTRPPVRLDTIYLPTVTSVCFGINAPAVLVRPIVALVLPLLRLPFASWADRFALDEIPFLLVVAALWYLVGKWLVALRDAGRDPSQRNPSGKLSTHLSIAIVGILLLYMGVDSLLHLGRWNNPFGNTVEGSLSLVWAITLLSASVRKLFGKKGTEAHDEDH
;
A
#
# COMPACT_ATOMS: atom_id res chain seq x y z
N MET A 1 2.55 -26.98 10.10
CA MET A 1 3.49 -25.85 9.95
C MET A 1 3.83 -25.52 8.49
N GLN A 2 4.03 -26.49 7.59
CA GLN A 2 4.50 -26.21 6.21
C GLN A 2 3.58 -25.34 5.32
N ARG A 3 2.25 -25.28 5.55
CA ARG A 3 1.33 -24.48 4.71
C ARG A 3 1.39 -22.98 5.01
N THR A 4 1.86 -22.56 6.18
CA THR A 4 1.82 -21.15 6.60
C THR A 4 2.98 -20.34 6.03
N ILE A 5 4.17 -20.97 5.96
CA ILE A 5 5.38 -20.40 5.35
C ILE A 5 5.14 -20.10 3.87
N LYS A 6 4.36 -20.95 3.19
CA LYS A 6 4.05 -20.77 1.76
C LYS A 6 3.29 -19.48 1.50
N LEU A 7 2.26 -19.14 2.27
CA LEU A 7 1.45 -17.95 1.99
C LEU A 7 2.22 -16.64 2.22
N THR A 8 2.97 -16.55 3.32
CA THR A 8 3.70 -15.34 3.71
C THR A 8 4.80 -14.98 2.71
N VAL A 9 5.39 -15.97 2.03
CA VAL A 9 6.42 -15.76 0.99
C VAL A 9 5.80 -15.65 -0.40
N LEU A 10 4.83 -16.50 -0.73
CA LEU A 10 4.23 -16.53 -2.07
C LEU A 10 3.49 -15.24 -2.41
N LEU A 11 2.76 -14.67 -1.44
CA LEU A 11 1.97 -13.46 -1.65
C LEU A 11 2.83 -12.25 -2.05
N PRO A 12 3.88 -11.86 -1.30
CA PRO A 12 4.73 -10.74 -1.71
C PRO A 12 5.48 -11.01 -3.01
N THR A 13 5.99 -12.23 -3.24
CA THR A 13 6.67 -12.53 -4.51
C THR A 13 5.74 -12.38 -5.70
N PHE A 14 4.51 -12.88 -5.60
CA PHE A 14 3.52 -12.78 -6.67
C PHE A 14 3.09 -11.33 -6.91
N GLN A 15 2.82 -10.57 -5.84
CA GLN A 15 2.41 -9.17 -5.93
C GLN A 15 3.52 -8.28 -6.49
N SER A 16 4.77 -8.48 -6.09
CA SER A 16 5.91 -7.77 -6.68
C SER A 16 6.13 -8.12 -8.15
N ALA A 17 5.95 -9.39 -8.54
CA ALA A 17 6.06 -9.81 -9.93
C ALA A 17 4.96 -9.17 -10.80
N ILE A 18 3.70 -9.15 -10.32
CA ILE A 18 2.59 -8.48 -11.00
C ILE A 18 2.86 -6.98 -11.10
N ALA A 19 3.25 -6.32 -10.01
CA ALA A 19 3.55 -4.90 -10.00
C ALA A 19 4.65 -4.56 -11.01
N ALA A 20 5.74 -5.34 -11.04
CA ALA A 20 6.81 -5.17 -12.02
C ALA A 20 6.31 -5.35 -13.46
N ALA A 21 5.51 -6.39 -13.73
CA ALA A 21 4.95 -6.63 -15.05
C ALA A 21 4.02 -5.49 -15.51
N MET A 22 3.18 -4.97 -14.60
CA MET A 22 2.28 -3.84 -14.88
C MET A 22 3.05 -2.54 -15.16
N LEU A 23 4.13 -2.28 -14.42
CA LEU A 23 5.00 -1.11 -14.67
C LEU A 23 5.70 -1.22 -16.02
N ILE A 24 6.26 -2.40 -16.35
CA ILE A 24 6.89 -2.66 -17.66
C ILE A 24 5.85 -2.51 -18.78
N TRP A 25 4.64 -3.03 -18.59
CA TRP A 25 3.56 -2.87 -19.57
C TRP A 25 3.17 -1.39 -19.73
N GLY A 26 3.02 -0.65 -18.63
CA GLY A 26 2.74 0.78 -18.66
C GLY A 26 3.75 1.56 -19.51
N ARG A 27 5.05 1.31 -19.30
CA ARG A 27 6.13 1.97 -20.07
C ARG A 27 6.07 1.69 -21.57
N ASN A 28 5.68 0.48 -21.94
CA ASN A 28 5.56 0.06 -23.34
C ASN A 28 4.23 0.51 -23.98
N THR A 29 3.33 1.14 -23.22
CA THR A 29 2.09 1.70 -23.74
C THR A 29 2.37 3.04 -24.40
N ARG A 30 1.99 3.18 -25.67
CA ARG A 30 2.19 4.44 -26.40
C ARG A 30 1.26 5.52 -25.85
N PRO A 31 1.79 6.69 -25.44
CA PRO A 31 0.94 7.79 -24.97
C PRO A 31 0.09 8.33 -26.14
N PRO A 32 -1.11 8.87 -25.86
CA PRO A 32 -1.88 9.59 -26.87
C PRO A 32 -1.07 10.79 -27.37
N VAL A 33 -1.26 11.18 -28.64
CA VAL A 33 -0.57 12.32 -29.26
C VAL A 33 -1.11 13.64 -28.67
N ARG A 34 -0.62 13.99 -27.47
CA ARG A 34 -0.82 15.28 -26.82
C ARG A 34 0.50 15.68 -26.16
N LEU A 35 1.14 16.73 -26.65
CA LEU A 35 2.52 17.10 -26.29
C LEU A 35 2.63 17.85 -24.96
N ASP A 36 1.52 18.39 -24.45
CA ASP A 36 1.57 19.39 -23.37
C ASP A 36 1.31 18.82 -21.96
N THR A 37 1.06 17.52 -21.83
CA THR A 37 0.69 16.92 -20.53
C THR A 37 1.37 15.58 -20.29
N ILE A 38 1.85 15.35 -19.07
CA ILE A 38 2.38 14.05 -18.64
C ILE A 38 1.23 13.04 -18.71
N TYR A 39 1.40 11.96 -19.49
CA TYR A 39 0.43 10.86 -19.56
C TYR A 39 0.84 9.72 -18.62
N LEU A 40 -0.08 9.29 -17.74
CA LEU A 40 0.10 8.09 -16.92
C LEU A 40 -0.78 6.96 -17.48
N PRO A 41 -0.20 5.84 -17.96
CA PRO A 41 -0.96 4.71 -18.47
C PRO A 41 -1.91 4.11 -17.44
N THR A 42 -3.09 3.69 -17.88
CA THR A 42 -4.12 3.12 -16.98
C THR A 42 -3.59 1.93 -16.18
N VAL A 43 -2.83 1.04 -16.80
CA VAL A 43 -2.22 -0.12 -16.12
C VAL A 43 -1.29 0.31 -14.97
N THR A 44 -0.56 1.41 -15.14
CA THR A 44 0.28 1.99 -14.09
C THR A 44 -0.57 2.52 -12.95
N SER A 45 -1.64 3.25 -13.25
CA SER A 45 -2.61 3.73 -12.25
C SER A 45 -3.28 2.59 -11.48
N VAL A 46 -3.62 1.49 -12.16
CA VAL A 46 -4.15 0.29 -11.47
C VAL A 46 -3.09 -0.31 -10.54
N CYS A 47 -1.84 -0.43 -10.99
CA CYS A 47 -0.74 -0.91 -10.16
C CYS A 47 -0.54 -0.04 -8.90
N PHE A 48 -0.61 1.29 -9.07
CA PHE A 48 -0.53 2.23 -7.96
C PHE A 48 -1.72 2.13 -7.03
N GLY A 49 -2.95 2.01 -7.54
CA GLY A 49 -4.13 1.84 -6.72
C GLY A 49 -4.11 0.55 -5.89
N ILE A 50 -3.77 -0.59 -6.50
CA ILE A 50 -3.65 -1.88 -5.78
C ILE A 50 -2.61 -1.79 -4.67
N ASN A 51 -1.52 -1.05 -4.92
CA ASN A 51 -0.40 -0.90 -4.00
C ASN A 51 -0.34 0.50 -3.37
N ALA A 52 -1.49 1.15 -3.16
CA ALA A 52 -1.55 2.55 -2.76
C ALA A 52 -0.71 2.90 -1.52
N PRO A 53 -0.66 2.07 -0.45
CA PRO A 53 0.22 2.34 0.69
C PRO A 53 1.71 2.44 0.31
N ALA A 54 2.16 1.66 -0.68
CA ALA A 54 3.55 1.70 -1.15
C ALA A 54 3.86 2.95 -1.99
N VAL A 55 2.85 3.53 -2.64
CA VAL A 55 2.99 4.76 -3.45
C VAL A 55 3.42 5.95 -2.57
N LEU A 56 3.02 5.98 -1.30
CA LEU A 56 3.41 7.03 -0.34
C LEU A 56 4.92 7.19 -0.17
N VAL A 57 5.71 6.16 -0.50
CA VAL A 57 7.17 6.21 -0.40
C VAL A 57 7.81 6.91 -1.60
N ARG A 58 7.14 6.98 -2.76
CA ARG A 58 7.68 7.61 -3.98
C ARG A 58 8.11 9.07 -3.80
N PRO A 59 7.31 9.98 -3.18
CA PRO A 59 7.76 11.36 -2.96
C PRO A 59 8.98 11.45 -2.03
N ILE A 60 9.09 10.55 -1.05
CA ILE A 60 10.26 10.47 -0.15
C ILE A 60 11.49 10.05 -0.96
N VAL A 61 11.36 9.03 -1.80
CA VAL A 61 12.44 8.55 -2.68
C VAL A 61 12.87 9.64 -3.65
N ALA A 62 11.93 10.34 -4.27
CA ALA A 62 12.22 11.45 -5.17
C ALA A 62 12.99 12.59 -4.48
N LEU A 63 12.75 12.81 -3.18
CA LEU A 63 13.48 13.80 -2.37
C LEU A 63 14.88 13.32 -1.96
N VAL A 64 15.01 12.06 -1.55
CA VAL A 64 16.25 11.50 -0.98
C VAL A 64 17.25 11.11 -2.05
N LEU A 65 16.79 10.55 -3.17
CA LEU A 65 17.66 9.96 -4.18
C LEU A 65 18.65 10.97 -4.81
N PRO A 66 18.26 12.22 -5.14
CA PRO A 66 19.18 13.23 -5.64
C PRO A 66 20.25 13.63 -4.60
N LEU A 67 19.93 13.57 -3.30
CA LEU A 67 20.87 13.91 -2.23
C LEU A 67 22.00 12.88 -2.09
N LEU A 68 21.72 11.62 -2.42
CA LEU A 68 22.69 10.53 -2.26
C LEU A 68 23.73 10.45 -3.39
N ARG A 69 23.57 11.20 -4.50
CA ARG A 69 24.48 11.23 -5.67
C ARG A 69 24.93 9.84 -6.15
N LEU A 70 24.06 8.84 -6.06
CA LEU A 70 24.42 7.46 -6.34
C LEU A 70 24.60 7.24 -7.85
N PRO A 71 25.68 6.55 -8.29
CA PRO A 71 25.96 6.29 -9.69
C PRO A 71 25.09 5.12 -10.20
N PHE A 72 23.79 5.33 -10.37
CA PHE A 72 22.86 4.31 -10.87
C PHE A 72 22.79 4.21 -12.40
N ALA A 73 23.75 4.79 -13.11
CA ALA A 73 23.66 5.09 -14.54
C ALA A 73 23.61 3.88 -15.50
N SER A 74 23.85 2.64 -15.05
CA SER A 74 23.94 1.47 -15.95
C SER A 74 22.80 0.45 -15.84
N TRP A 75 22.02 0.45 -14.76
CA TRP A 75 20.91 -0.51 -14.57
C TRP A 75 19.53 0.14 -14.79
N ALA A 76 19.51 1.46 -14.97
CA ALA A 76 18.32 2.30 -15.07
C ALA A 76 17.62 2.31 -16.45
N ASP A 77 18.19 1.65 -17.46
CA ASP A 77 17.57 1.64 -18.80
C ASP A 77 16.21 0.90 -18.83
N ARG A 78 15.96 0.01 -17.85
CA ARG A 78 14.72 -0.79 -17.78
C ARG A 78 13.75 -0.38 -16.69
N PHE A 79 14.24 0.27 -15.62
CA PHE A 79 13.45 0.70 -14.47
C PHE A 79 13.77 2.16 -14.13
N ALA A 80 12.74 2.96 -13.85
CA ALA A 80 12.98 4.28 -13.28
C ALA A 80 13.53 4.08 -11.86
N LEU A 81 14.42 4.97 -11.44
CA LEU A 81 15.14 4.79 -10.18
C LEU A 81 14.22 4.72 -8.96
N ASP A 82 13.02 5.30 -9.05
CA ASP A 82 12.01 5.28 -8.00
C ASP A 82 11.14 4.00 -7.99
N GLU A 83 11.17 3.20 -9.06
CA GLU A 83 10.41 1.95 -9.14
C GLU A 83 11.02 0.82 -8.31
N ILE A 84 12.34 0.77 -8.16
CA ILE A 84 13.01 -0.26 -7.35
C ILE A 84 12.62 -0.10 -5.87
N PRO A 85 12.75 1.09 -5.25
CA PRO A 85 12.25 1.33 -3.89
C PRO A 85 10.75 1.04 -3.77
N PHE A 86 9.95 1.45 -4.75
CA PHE A 86 8.52 1.14 -4.76
C PHE A 86 8.26 -0.38 -4.72
N LEU A 87 8.91 -1.18 -5.55
CA LEU A 87 8.75 -2.64 -5.58
C LEU A 87 9.22 -3.31 -4.28
N LEU A 88 10.28 -2.80 -3.64
CA LEU A 88 10.72 -3.27 -2.33
C LEU A 88 9.66 -3.00 -1.25
N VAL A 89 9.05 -1.81 -1.28
CA VAL A 89 7.96 -1.46 -0.35
C VAL A 89 6.71 -2.30 -0.64
N VAL A 90 6.39 -2.59 -1.91
CA VAL A 90 5.32 -3.53 -2.29
C VAL A 90 5.58 -4.90 -1.68
N ALA A 91 6.80 -5.44 -1.81
CA ALA A 91 7.16 -6.73 -1.23
C ALA A 91 7.00 -6.73 0.30
N ALA A 92 7.50 -5.68 0.96
CA ALA A 92 7.38 -5.53 2.42
C ALA A 92 5.91 -5.40 2.87
N LEU A 93 5.11 -4.59 2.17
CA LEU A 93 3.68 -4.41 2.44
C LEU A 93 2.94 -5.75 2.39
N TRP A 94 3.10 -6.49 1.30
CA TRP A 94 2.39 -7.75 1.10
C TRP A 94 2.90 -8.87 2.00
N TYR A 95 4.17 -8.84 2.41
CA TYR A 95 4.69 -9.71 3.45
C TYR A 95 3.99 -9.44 4.80
N LEU A 96 3.80 -8.17 5.17
CA LEU A 96 3.08 -7.78 6.39
C LEU A 96 1.60 -8.18 6.33
N VAL A 97 0.95 -7.98 5.19
CA VAL A 97 -0.43 -8.45 4.95
C VAL A 97 -0.52 -9.97 5.09
N GLY A 98 0.41 -10.72 4.49
CA GLY A 98 0.49 -12.17 4.61
C GLY A 98 0.65 -12.62 6.06
N LYS A 99 1.55 -11.98 6.82
CA LYS A 99 1.71 -12.22 8.26
C LYS A 99 0.43 -11.94 9.04
N TRP A 100 -0.27 -10.85 8.73
CA TRP A 100 -1.50 -10.49 9.40
C TRP A 100 -2.63 -11.50 9.12
N LEU A 101 -2.78 -11.96 7.88
CA LEU A 101 -3.74 -13.00 7.51
C LEU A 101 -3.47 -14.32 8.25
N VAL A 102 -2.20 -14.72 8.37
CA VAL A 102 -1.81 -15.89 9.17
C VAL A 102 -2.16 -15.67 10.65
N ALA A 103 -1.85 -14.50 11.20
CA ALA A 103 -2.16 -14.16 12.58
C ALA A 103 -3.67 -14.08 12.86
N LEU A 104 -4.50 -13.69 11.88
CA LEU A 104 -5.95 -13.73 12.00
C LEU A 104 -6.48 -15.17 12.05
N ARG A 105 -5.96 -16.05 11.17
CA ARG A 105 -6.35 -17.46 11.17
C ARG A 105 -5.96 -18.14 12.49
N ASP A 106 -4.79 -17.81 13.01
CA ASP A 106 -4.25 -18.45 14.21
C ASP A 106 -4.78 -17.79 15.51
N ALA A 107 -5.38 -16.58 15.44
CA ALA A 107 -5.97 -15.89 16.59
C ALA A 107 -7.11 -16.65 17.28
N GLY A 108 -7.72 -17.62 16.58
CA GLY A 108 -8.71 -18.52 17.16
C GLY A 108 -8.13 -19.60 18.09
N ARG A 109 -6.79 -19.73 18.20
CA ARG A 109 -6.16 -20.83 18.95
C ARG A 109 -5.58 -20.46 20.32
N ASP A 110 -5.20 -19.21 20.57
CA ASP A 110 -4.76 -18.82 21.91
C ASP A 110 -4.69 -17.28 22.11
N PRO A 111 -5.58 -16.67 22.93
CA PRO A 111 -5.58 -15.23 23.14
C PRO A 111 -4.50 -14.73 24.11
N SER A 112 -3.81 -15.61 24.84
CA SER A 112 -3.02 -15.25 26.03
C SER A 112 -1.66 -14.59 25.77
N GLN A 113 -1.06 -14.71 24.57
CA GLN A 113 0.33 -14.28 24.32
C GLN A 113 0.52 -12.91 23.63
N ARG A 114 -0.50 -12.05 23.51
CA ARG A 114 -0.36 -10.79 22.76
C ARG A 114 0.16 -9.61 23.61
N ASN A 115 1.49 -9.47 23.65
CA ASN A 115 2.21 -8.31 24.21
C ASN A 115 1.51 -6.97 23.90
N PRO A 116 1.08 -6.19 24.93
CA PRO A 116 0.25 -5.00 24.75
C PRO A 116 1.01 -3.70 24.44
N SER A 117 2.31 -3.58 24.74
CA SER A 117 2.96 -2.25 24.79
C SER A 117 3.32 -1.64 23.42
N GLY A 118 3.37 -2.43 22.34
CA GLY A 118 3.62 -1.91 20.98
C GLY A 118 2.37 -1.42 20.22
N LYS A 119 1.17 -1.55 20.79
CA LYS A 119 -0.09 -1.46 20.01
C LYS A 119 -0.45 -0.03 19.59
N LEU A 120 -0.29 0.97 20.46
CA LEU A 120 -0.81 2.32 20.19
C LEU A 120 -0.09 3.01 19.02
N SER A 121 1.26 3.00 19.03
CA SER A 121 2.06 3.63 17.98
C SER A 121 1.77 3.01 16.61
N THR A 122 1.70 1.67 16.52
CA THR A 122 1.36 1.00 15.26
C THR A 122 -0.06 1.36 14.76
N HIS A 123 -1.06 1.40 15.65
CA HIS A 123 -2.41 1.80 15.26
C HIS A 123 -2.49 3.25 14.78
N LEU A 124 -1.72 4.15 15.42
CA LEU A 124 -1.62 5.54 15.00
C LEU A 124 -0.94 5.66 13.64
N SER A 125 0.17 4.95 13.40
CA SER A 125 0.82 4.93 12.08
C SER A 125 -0.11 4.40 10.99
N ILE A 126 -0.85 3.32 11.26
CA ILE A 126 -1.85 2.78 10.32
C ILE A 126 -2.95 3.80 10.04
N ALA A 127 -3.42 4.53 11.07
CA ALA A 127 -4.43 5.57 10.89
C ALA A 127 -3.90 6.74 10.04
N ILE A 128 -2.66 7.18 10.28
CA ILE A 128 -2.00 8.23 9.49
C ILE A 128 -1.90 7.81 8.03
N VAL A 129 -1.44 6.58 7.75
CA VAL A 129 -1.40 6.03 6.39
C VAL A 129 -2.80 6.02 5.78
N GLY A 130 -3.82 5.59 6.52
CA GLY A 130 -5.21 5.61 6.08
C GLY A 130 -5.72 7.01 5.72
N ILE A 131 -5.39 8.04 6.51
CA ILE A 131 -5.74 9.44 6.24
C ILE A 131 -5.04 9.95 4.98
N LEU A 132 -3.76 9.64 4.81
CA LEU A 132 -3.01 10.04 3.61
C LEU A 132 -3.60 9.40 2.34
N LEU A 133 -3.97 8.12 2.40
CA LEU A 133 -4.63 7.44 1.28
C LEU A 133 -6.03 7.97 1.02
N LEU A 134 -6.77 8.37 2.06
CA LEU A 134 -8.07 9.02 1.91
C LEU A 134 -7.90 10.34 1.15
N TYR A 135 -6.95 11.18 1.56
CA TYR A 135 -6.64 12.43 0.88
C TYR A 135 -6.24 12.20 -0.58
N MET A 136 -5.32 11.27 -0.86
CA MET A 136 -4.92 10.93 -2.23
C MET A 136 -6.08 10.40 -3.07
N GLY A 137 -6.93 9.54 -2.49
CA GLY A 137 -8.08 8.98 -3.17
C GLY A 137 -9.11 10.05 -3.56
N VAL A 138 -9.43 10.96 -2.64
CA VAL A 138 -10.33 12.09 -2.90
C VAL A 138 -9.71 13.04 -3.93
N ASP A 139 -8.44 13.40 -3.79
CA ASP A 139 -7.73 14.28 -4.74
C ASP A 139 -7.75 13.72 -6.17
N SER A 140 -7.47 12.42 -6.33
CA SER A 140 -7.49 11.75 -7.64
C SER A 140 -8.88 11.77 -8.29
N LEU A 141 -9.95 11.70 -7.49
CA LEU A 141 -11.33 11.75 -7.99
C LEU A 141 -11.81 13.17 -8.29
N LEU A 142 -11.31 14.19 -7.58
CA LEU A 142 -11.63 15.59 -7.85
C LEU A 142 -10.87 16.11 -9.08
N HIS A 143 -9.63 15.64 -9.29
CA HIS A 143 -8.76 16.08 -10.37
C HIS A 143 -8.65 15.02 -11.47
N LEU A 144 -9.77 14.62 -12.07
CA LEU A 144 -9.81 13.59 -13.12
C LEU A 144 -8.93 13.91 -14.33
N GLY A 145 -8.66 15.18 -14.61
CA GLY A 145 -7.76 15.61 -15.69
C GLY A 145 -6.27 15.38 -15.40
N ARG A 146 -5.89 15.01 -14.16
CA ARG A 146 -4.51 14.72 -13.77
C ARG A 146 -3.95 13.63 -14.70
N TRP A 147 -2.71 13.75 -15.13
CA TRP A 147 -2.07 12.76 -16.00
C TRP A 147 -2.75 12.47 -17.36
N ASN A 148 -3.68 13.32 -17.83
CA ASN A 148 -4.41 13.14 -19.09
C ASN A 148 -5.04 11.73 -19.23
N ASN A 149 -5.44 11.12 -18.10
CA ASN A 149 -6.05 9.80 -18.05
C ASN A 149 -7.15 9.72 -16.97
N PRO A 150 -8.37 10.22 -17.26
CA PRO A 150 -9.45 10.28 -16.27
C PRO A 150 -9.91 8.91 -15.78
N PHE A 151 -9.85 7.89 -16.64
CA PHE A 151 -10.19 6.53 -16.24
C PHE A 151 -9.15 5.96 -15.28
N GLY A 152 -7.85 6.12 -15.59
CA GLY A 152 -6.76 5.71 -14.71
C GLY A 152 -6.86 6.35 -13.32
N ASN A 153 -7.08 7.67 -13.25
CA ASN A 153 -7.25 8.38 -11.99
C ASN A 153 -8.45 7.92 -11.17
N THR A 154 -9.57 7.63 -11.84
CA THR A 154 -10.77 7.11 -11.18
C THR A 154 -10.46 5.76 -10.51
N VAL A 155 -9.78 4.87 -11.23
CA VAL A 155 -9.42 3.54 -10.71
C VAL A 155 -8.42 3.65 -9.56
N GLU A 156 -7.35 4.43 -9.72
CA GLU A 156 -6.33 4.65 -8.68
C GLU A 156 -6.95 5.28 -7.42
N GLY A 157 -7.79 6.30 -7.60
CA GLY A 157 -8.48 6.99 -6.52
C GLY A 157 -9.42 6.05 -5.76
N SER A 158 -10.25 5.29 -6.49
CA SER A 158 -11.19 4.33 -5.89
C SER A 158 -10.48 3.25 -5.08
N LEU A 159 -9.38 2.69 -5.60
CA LEU A 159 -8.61 1.67 -4.88
C LEU A 159 -7.90 2.26 -3.65
N SER A 160 -7.40 3.50 -3.75
CA SER A 160 -6.82 4.23 -2.61
C SER A 160 -7.84 4.46 -1.50
N LEU A 161 -9.10 4.79 -1.84
CA LEU A 161 -10.20 4.91 -0.88
C LEU A 161 -10.52 3.58 -0.20
N VAL A 162 -10.54 2.47 -0.94
CA VAL A 162 -10.75 1.13 -0.35
C VAL A 162 -9.67 0.81 0.68
N TRP A 163 -8.40 1.10 0.36
CA TRP A 163 -7.31 0.97 1.32
C TRP A 163 -7.51 1.87 2.54
N ALA A 164 -7.83 3.15 2.34
CA ALA A 164 -8.04 4.11 3.41
C ALA A 164 -9.13 3.64 4.39
N ILE A 165 -10.31 3.26 3.86
CA ILE A 165 -11.43 2.74 4.66
C ILE A 165 -11.02 1.51 5.45
N THR A 166 -10.29 0.58 4.82
CA THR A 166 -9.83 -0.66 5.45
C THR A 166 -8.87 -0.38 6.62
N LEU A 167 -7.87 0.47 6.41
CA LEU A 167 -6.88 0.82 7.44
C LEU A 167 -7.50 1.59 8.60
N LEU A 168 -8.35 2.58 8.29
CA LEU A 168 -9.04 3.37 9.32
C LEU A 168 -9.99 2.51 10.14
N SER A 169 -10.77 1.64 9.49
CA SER A 169 -11.67 0.70 10.18
C SER A 169 -10.89 -0.25 11.10
N ALA A 170 -9.74 -0.76 10.64
CA ALA A 170 -8.88 -1.62 11.43
C ALA A 170 -8.32 -0.89 12.67
N SER A 171 -7.90 0.37 12.53
CA SER A 171 -7.43 1.20 13.64
C SER A 171 -8.54 1.53 14.64
N VAL A 172 -9.72 1.94 14.18
CA VAL A 172 -10.87 2.29 15.04
C VAL A 172 -11.32 1.09 15.88
N ARG A 173 -11.50 -0.09 15.25
CA ARG A 173 -11.92 -1.32 15.97
C ARG A 173 -10.96 -1.66 17.12
N LYS A 174 -9.67 -1.41 16.94
CA LYS A 174 -8.65 -1.69 17.95
C LYS A 174 -8.62 -0.67 19.09
N LEU A 175 -8.90 0.60 18.80
CA LEU A 175 -8.93 1.66 19.80
C LEU A 175 -10.18 1.57 20.70
N PHE A 176 -11.34 1.23 20.13
CA PHE A 176 -12.62 1.26 20.88
C PHE A 176 -13.11 -0.12 21.35
N GLY A 177 -12.67 -1.22 20.73
CA GLY A 177 -13.18 -2.56 21.03
C GLY A 177 -12.80 -3.14 22.40
N LYS A 178 -12.00 -2.43 23.22
CA LYS A 178 -11.55 -2.93 24.53
C LYS A 178 -12.45 -2.53 25.70
N LYS A 179 -13.30 -1.50 25.55
CA LYS A 179 -14.09 -0.93 26.67
C LYS A 179 -15.38 -1.68 27.02
N GLY A 180 -15.83 -2.65 26.21
CA GLY A 180 -17.17 -3.25 26.37
C GLY A 180 -17.27 -4.48 27.28
N THR A 181 -16.14 -5.07 27.72
CA THR A 181 -16.16 -6.38 28.40
C THR A 181 -15.88 -6.33 29.90
N GLU A 182 -15.52 -5.17 30.46
CA GLU A 182 -15.20 -5.04 31.90
C GLU A 182 -16.40 -4.58 32.74
N ALA A 183 -17.54 -4.24 32.12
CA ALA A 183 -18.69 -3.68 32.83
C ALA A 183 -19.76 -4.70 33.27
N HIS A 184 -19.49 -6.01 33.17
CA HIS A 184 -20.50 -7.04 33.48
C HIS A 184 -20.11 -8.01 34.61
N ASP A 185 -18.93 -7.87 35.23
CA ASP A 185 -18.41 -8.80 36.26
C ASP A 185 -18.41 -8.24 37.70
N GLU A 186 -19.01 -7.08 37.97
CA GLU A 186 -19.03 -6.47 39.33
C GLU A 186 -20.35 -6.66 40.13
N ASP A 187 -21.34 -7.40 39.62
CA ASP A 187 -22.66 -7.56 40.29
C ASP A 187 -22.91 -8.94 40.94
N HIS A 188 -21.88 -9.68 41.35
CA HIS A 188 -22.03 -10.93 42.12
C HIS A 188 -21.16 -11.02 43.38
#